data_AF-A0ABD5X7G2-F1
#
_entry.id   AF-A0ABD5X7G2-F1
#
_cell.length_a   1.000
_cell.length_b   1.000
_cell.length_c   1.000
_cell.angle_alpha   90.00
_cell.angle_beta   90.00
_cell.angle_gamma   90.00
#
_symmetry.space_group_name_H-M   'P 1'
#
loop_
_entity.id
_entity.type
_entity.pdbx_description
1 polymer ?
#
loop_
_entity_poly.entity_id
_entity_poly.type
_entity_poly.pdbx_seq_one_letter_code
_entity_poly.pdbx_strand_id
1 'polypeptide(L)'
;MPIEPRWSAKIDERGMPADPLNANRSRNRFRNLFAHGSITSITLRLRYLSIFCWALEELDADADNRYQRVKNVEKVFCLASRYQQLETDQDGEALRGMDGNSQFNFDREEFEEIDLNELELLKNDGYAYAQFYQNQLQNYLLKRGDFDLTGAGRELAEIVDRTVGDERDRILACARNGRAERSDLEAIARDFANQSVYLEDDFETERRALQQLMLGFVTWDGDKQSGTVQLADGFPENLELDVLEHLKTTIEEGEFEEAGASSLYQRYFRGFHEMRSAHACFLCRFWQLYTADDANQLHLTASDAKQFNQYRELMRLYWLQSYAGLAIEGQLEAACSFLNSRIPPRADYETLLAAVTDDPGMSAAFSAVASGVSTTQSEETTAPANAVRDLMLYGVAERNGLSITVSEDTAAETVTVGEAMADIESFVSRGWEADPPVADETHLNEVLLGQSLRSSLNQLHDGIDNEQAQLEAWTTSLARSVALLLLVVARFKQVKPDREWLYNYAYNRFDSPYTSLSELTRFVEATDEELPLGEFARTVLHEKVVQTHLKVFYSRLSPGNLKRALSFDQDERLCLEADVERGSRPFTARSSLIRFSEMNTLLRDAGLLTTTEEGYAPTPAASDVLSRLVEVDGV
;
A
#
# COMPACT_ATOMS: atom_id res chain seq x y z
N MET A 1 -32.55 -31.31 -18.46
CA MET A 1 -31.12 -31.59 -18.23
C MET A 1 -30.79 -31.12 -16.81
N PRO A 2 -30.20 -31.97 -15.96
CA PRO A 2 -29.74 -31.52 -14.65
C PRO A 2 -28.49 -30.64 -14.87
N ILE A 3 -28.50 -29.43 -14.32
CA ILE A 3 -27.35 -28.52 -14.33
C ILE A 3 -26.32 -29.14 -13.38
N GLU A 4 -25.24 -29.69 -13.92
CA GLU A 4 -24.09 -30.06 -13.10
C GLU A 4 -23.55 -28.79 -12.41
N PRO A 5 -23.35 -28.81 -11.08
CA PRO A 5 -22.66 -27.73 -10.42
C PRO A 5 -21.23 -27.67 -10.95
N ARG A 6 -20.91 -26.60 -11.70
CA ARG A 6 -19.53 -26.27 -12.06
C ARG A 6 -18.82 -25.85 -10.77
N TRP A 7 -18.13 -26.79 -10.15
CA TRP A 7 -17.13 -26.48 -9.13
C TRP A 7 -16.06 -25.64 -9.83
N SER A 8 -16.04 -24.33 -9.55
CA SER A 8 -14.93 -23.47 -9.92
C SER A 8 -13.63 -24.09 -9.39
N ALA A 9 -12.55 -24.01 -10.17
CA ALA A 9 -11.23 -24.47 -9.77
C ALA A 9 -10.94 -24.13 -8.31
N LYS A 10 -10.50 -25.11 -7.52
CA LYS A 10 -10.07 -24.92 -6.13
C LYS A 10 -9.16 -23.69 -6.08
N ILE A 11 -9.64 -22.64 -5.43
CA ILE A 11 -8.80 -21.50 -5.11
C ILE A 11 -7.73 -21.99 -4.14
N ASP A 12 -6.50 -21.59 -4.42
CA ASP A 12 -5.26 -21.98 -3.75
C ASP A 12 -5.44 -22.23 -2.24
N GLU A 13 -5.63 -23.52 -1.89
CA GLU A 13 -5.71 -24.01 -0.51
C GLU A 13 -4.41 -23.74 0.26
N ARG A 14 -3.30 -23.35 -0.41
CA ARG A 14 -1.96 -23.13 0.19
C ARG A 14 -1.58 -21.67 0.47
N GLY A 15 -2.26 -20.66 -0.05
CA GLY A 15 -1.97 -19.23 0.25
C GLY A 15 -2.20 -18.79 1.72
N MET A 16 -1.56 -17.72 2.18
CA MET A 16 -1.80 -17.17 3.54
C MET A 16 -3.19 -16.48 3.64
N PRO A 17 -3.90 -16.51 4.79
CA PRO A 17 -5.17 -15.78 4.95
C PRO A 17 -4.98 -14.28 4.71
N ALA A 18 -5.73 -13.70 3.77
CA ALA A 18 -5.72 -12.25 3.54
C ALA A 18 -6.66 -11.53 4.52
N ASP A 19 -6.09 -10.70 5.39
CA ASP A 19 -6.82 -9.79 6.30
C ASP A 19 -7.87 -10.48 7.22
N PRO A 20 -7.43 -11.34 8.15
CA PRO A 20 -8.32 -12.15 8.99
C PRO A 20 -9.16 -11.35 9.99
N LEU A 21 -8.82 -10.08 10.23
CA LEU A 21 -9.49 -9.19 11.19
C LEU A 21 -10.16 -7.97 10.53
N ASN A 22 -10.11 -7.91 9.19
CA ASN A 22 -10.59 -6.77 8.40
C ASN A 22 -9.86 -5.44 8.66
N ALA A 23 -8.69 -5.47 9.31
CA ALA A 23 -7.84 -4.29 9.54
C ALA A 23 -7.37 -3.66 8.22
N ASN A 24 -7.18 -4.50 7.19
CA ASN A 24 -6.80 -4.03 5.87
C ASN A 24 -7.92 -3.32 5.15
N ARG A 25 -9.20 -3.52 5.50
CA ARG A 25 -10.30 -2.73 4.94
C ARG A 25 -10.12 -1.25 5.24
N SER A 26 -9.84 -0.90 6.50
CA SER A 26 -9.61 0.49 6.92
C SER A 26 -8.31 1.03 6.33
N ARG A 27 -7.22 0.23 6.37
CA ARG A 27 -5.95 0.57 5.71
C ARG A 27 -6.12 0.82 4.21
N ASN A 28 -6.93 0.03 3.52
CA ASN A 28 -7.19 0.17 2.09
C ASN A 28 -7.99 1.44 1.77
N ARG A 29 -8.85 1.92 2.68
CA ARG A 29 -9.51 3.23 2.51
C ARG A 29 -8.50 4.38 2.53
N PHE A 30 -7.50 4.34 3.40
CA PHE A 30 -6.38 5.29 3.35
C PHE A 30 -5.52 5.13 2.10
N ARG A 31 -5.17 3.89 1.73
CA ARG A 31 -4.42 3.63 0.48
C ARG A 31 -5.13 4.20 -0.74
N ASN A 32 -6.46 4.10 -0.79
CA ASN A 32 -7.28 4.68 -1.84
C ASN A 32 -7.22 6.21 -1.89
N LEU A 33 -6.72 6.93 -0.88
CA LEU A 33 -6.52 8.37 -0.97
C LEU A 33 -5.22 8.71 -1.73
N PHE A 34 -4.10 8.09 -1.36
CA PHE A 34 -2.77 8.45 -1.89
C PHE A 34 -2.35 7.65 -3.12
N ALA A 35 -2.72 6.38 -3.16
CA ALA A 35 -2.36 5.45 -4.21
C ALA A 35 -3.55 5.18 -5.15
N HIS A 36 -4.54 6.08 -5.19
CA HIS A 36 -5.65 5.95 -6.13
C HIS A 36 -5.13 6.10 -7.56
N GLY A 37 -5.13 4.99 -8.31
CA GLY A 37 -4.41 4.89 -9.58
C GLY A 37 -3.35 3.79 -9.60
N SER A 38 -2.69 3.46 -8.49
CA SER A 38 -1.72 2.36 -8.40
C SER A 38 -2.27 1.10 -7.71
N ILE A 39 -3.55 1.13 -7.31
CA ILE A 39 -4.25 -0.01 -6.72
C ILE A 39 -4.87 -0.84 -7.84
N THR A 40 -4.04 -1.75 -8.36
CA THR A 40 -4.40 -2.75 -9.36
C THR A 40 -4.00 -4.13 -8.81
N SER A 41 -4.54 -5.23 -9.37
CA SER A 41 -4.10 -6.58 -8.98
C SER A 41 -2.77 -7.00 -9.60
N ILE A 42 -2.26 -6.21 -10.55
CA ILE A 42 -0.93 -6.30 -11.16
C ILE A 42 -0.17 -4.99 -10.95
N THR A 43 1.11 -4.92 -11.29
CA THR A 43 1.87 -3.66 -11.21
C THR A 43 1.49 -2.75 -12.38
N LEU A 44 1.02 -1.51 -12.14
CA LEU A 44 0.68 -0.59 -13.24
C LEU A 44 1.94 -0.06 -13.94
N ARG A 45 1.92 -0.03 -15.28
CA ARG A 45 2.92 0.65 -16.12
C ARG A 45 2.32 1.88 -16.79
N LEU A 46 2.99 3.03 -16.69
CA LEU A 46 2.40 4.29 -17.17
C LEU A 46 2.25 4.32 -18.69
N ARG A 47 3.24 3.82 -19.44
CA ARG A 47 3.22 3.87 -20.91
C ARG A 47 2.06 3.06 -21.51
N TYR A 48 1.65 2.00 -20.84
CA TYR A 48 0.47 1.22 -21.24
C TYR A 48 -0.79 2.10 -21.32
N LEU A 49 -0.92 3.12 -20.47
CA LEU A 49 -2.02 4.08 -20.53
C LEU A 49 -1.95 4.94 -21.81
N SER A 50 -0.76 5.39 -22.23
CA SER A 50 -0.58 6.15 -23.46
C SER A 50 -0.95 5.31 -24.69
N ILE A 51 -0.41 4.09 -24.78
CA ILE A 51 -0.67 3.17 -25.90
C ILE A 51 -2.15 2.79 -25.96
N PHE A 52 -2.77 2.60 -24.81
CA PHE A 52 -4.19 2.34 -24.74
C PHE A 52 -5.01 3.51 -25.30
N CYS A 53 -4.70 4.76 -24.90
CA CYS A 53 -5.40 5.94 -25.42
C CYS A 53 -5.23 6.06 -26.94
N TRP A 54 -4.01 5.88 -27.43
CA TRP A 54 -3.72 5.85 -28.87
C TRP A 54 -4.54 4.79 -29.60
N ALA A 55 -4.57 3.55 -29.10
CA ALA A 55 -5.35 2.47 -29.70
C ALA A 55 -6.86 2.81 -29.77
N LEU A 56 -7.39 3.50 -28.75
CA LEU A 56 -8.80 3.89 -28.74
C LEU A 56 -9.15 4.97 -29.76
N GLU A 57 -8.26 5.94 -29.97
CA GLU A 57 -8.42 7.03 -30.94
C GLU A 57 -8.30 6.50 -32.38
N GLU A 58 -7.37 5.57 -32.59
CA GLU A 58 -7.03 5.03 -33.91
C GLU A 58 -7.98 3.96 -34.41
N LEU A 59 -8.57 3.19 -33.51
CA LEU A 59 -9.50 2.12 -33.86
C LEU A 59 -10.92 2.65 -34.02
N ASP A 60 -11.41 2.55 -35.26
CA ASP A 60 -12.77 2.94 -35.66
C ASP A 60 -13.84 2.51 -34.64
N ALA A 61 -14.60 3.50 -34.16
CA ALA A 61 -15.60 3.34 -33.12
C ALA A 61 -16.74 2.40 -33.53
N ASP A 62 -17.03 2.31 -34.83
CA ASP A 62 -18.12 1.52 -35.41
C ASP A 62 -17.68 0.13 -35.91
N ALA A 63 -16.40 -0.24 -35.72
CA ALA A 63 -15.90 -1.52 -36.19
C ALA A 63 -16.47 -2.71 -35.40
N ASP A 64 -17.10 -3.65 -36.11
CA ASP A 64 -17.31 -5.01 -35.61
C ASP A 64 -15.95 -5.58 -35.15
N ASN A 65 -15.84 -5.92 -33.86
CA ASN A 65 -14.63 -6.38 -33.17
C ASN A 65 -13.64 -5.32 -32.63
N ARG A 66 -14.06 -4.07 -32.36
CA ARG A 66 -13.20 -3.05 -31.71
C ARG A 66 -12.45 -3.57 -30.47
N TYR A 67 -13.13 -4.29 -29.58
CA TYR A 67 -12.51 -4.93 -28.41
C TYR A 67 -11.38 -5.90 -28.77
N GLN A 68 -11.57 -6.75 -29.78
CA GLN A 68 -10.54 -7.71 -30.20
C GLN A 68 -9.34 -6.97 -30.80
N ARG A 69 -9.57 -5.88 -31.54
CA ARG A 69 -8.50 -5.08 -32.12
C ARG A 69 -7.67 -4.38 -31.04
N VAL A 70 -8.32 -3.80 -30.03
CA VAL A 70 -7.62 -3.22 -28.86
C VAL A 70 -6.76 -4.29 -28.18
N LYS A 71 -7.31 -5.47 -27.91
CA LYS A 71 -6.54 -6.60 -27.35
C LYS A 71 -5.35 -6.98 -28.22
N ASN A 72 -5.52 -7.02 -29.53
CA ASN A 72 -4.42 -7.35 -30.43
C ASN A 72 -3.32 -6.26 -30.41
N VAL A 73 -3.68 -4.98 -30.27
CA VAL A 73 -2.69 -3.91 -30.04
C VAL A 73 -1.95 -4.11 -28.72
N GLU A 74 -2.64 -4.46 -27.63
CA GLU A 74 -2.00 -4.78 -26.34
C GLU A 74 -1.01 -5.95 -26.46
N LYS A 75 -1.37 -6.99 -27.23
CA LYS A 75 -0.50 -8.14 -27.51
C LYS A 75 0.74 -7.71 -28.28
N VAL A 76 0.59 -6.91 -29.33
CA VAL A 76 1.72 -6.36 -30.08
C VAL A 76 2.62 -5.50 -29.18
N PHE A 77 2.04 -4.67 -28.30
CA PHE A 77 2.79 -3.86 -27.35
C PHE A 77 3.64 -4.71 -26.37
N CYS A 78 3.06 -5.79 -25.84
CA CYS A 78 3.79 -6.71 -24.96
C CYS A 78 4.91 -7.44 -25.71
N LEU A 79 4.65 -7.88 -26.96
CA LEU A 79 5.65 -8.53 -27.81
C LEU A 79 6.80 -7.59 -28.18
N ALA A 80 6.49 -6.35 -28.56
CA ALA A 80 7.48 -5.31 -28.85
C ALA A 80 8.34 -5.01 -27.62
N SER A 81 7.72 -4.94 -26.44
CA SER A 81 8.43 -4.74 -25.17
C SER A 81 9.34 -5.91 -24.82
N ARG A 82 8.90 -7.15 -25.04
CA ARG A 82 9.73 -8.36 -24.84
C ARG A 82 10.88 -8.41 -25.82
N TYR A 83 10.62 -8.13 -27.08
CA TYR A 83 11.63 -8.11 -28.12
C TYR A 83 12.74 -7.10 -27.79
N GLN A 84 12.35 -5.86 -27.47
CA GLN A 84 13.29 -4.81 -27.08
C GLN A 84 14.06 -5.18 -25.79
N GLN A 85 13.42 -5.86 -24.82
CA GLN A 85 14.08 -6.32 -23.60
C GLN A 85 15.21 -7.31 -23.94
N LEU A 86 14.94 -8.28 -24.82
CA LEU A 86 15.93 -9.27 -25.25
C LEU A 86 17.08 -8.64 -26.03
N GLU A 87 16.81 -7.64 -26.87
CA GLU A 87 17.83 -6.96 -27.67
C GLU A 87 18.75 -6.07 -26.83
N THR A 88 18.22 -5.48 -25.75
CA THR A 88 18.98 -4.56 -24.88
C THR A 88 19.57 -5.23 -23.63
N ASP A 89 19.40 -6.55 -23.50
CA ASP A 89 19.84 -7.35 -22.33
C ASP A 89 19.35 -6.77 -20.99
N GLN A 90 18.11 -6.30 -20.97
CA GLN A 90 17.51 -5.71 -19.77
C GLN A 90 16.91 -6.77 -18.87
N ASP A 91 17.19 -6.66 -17.58
CA ASP A 91 16.56 -7.49 -16.55
C ASP A 91 15.03 -7.35 -16.57
N GLY A 92 14.36 -8.42 -16.13
CA GLY A 92 12.91 -8.73 -16.20
C GLY A 92 11.89 -7.66 -15.78
N GLU A 93 12.30 -6.45 -15.44
CA GLU A 93 11.40 -5.36 -15.10
C GLU A 93 10.64 -4.78 -16.28
N ALA A 94 11.10 -4.95 -17.53
CA ALA A 94 10.45 -4.33 -18.69
C ALA A 94 8.98 -4.76 -18.86
N LEU A 95 8.70 -6.05 -18.66
CA LEU A 95 7.37 -6.68 -18.82
C LEU A 95 6.57 -6.78 -17.53
N ARG A 96 7.23 -6.68 -16.38
CA ARG A 96 6.58 -6.79 -15.08
C ARG A 96 5.42 -5.81 -14.99
N GLY A 97 4.23 -6.36 -14.77
CA GLY A 97 3.01 -5.59 -14.62
C GLY A 97 2.22 -5.40 -15.91
N MET A 98 2.75 -5.72 -17.09
CA MET A 98 2.01 -5.69 -18.36
C MET A 98 1.37 -7.02 -18.70
N ASP A 99 2.01 -8.13 -18.33
CA ASP A 99 1.45 -9.48 -18.43
C ASP A 99 0.79 -9.89 -17.11
N GLY A 100 -0.37 -10.55 -17.21
CA GLY A 100 -1.03 -11.20 -16.07
C GLY A 100 -0.85 -12.71 -16.12
N ASN A 101 0.04 -13.20 -16.98
CA ASN A 101 0.26 -14.62 -17.26
C ASN A 101 1.72 -14.99 -16.96
N SER A 102 1.92 -16.11 -16.26
CA SER A 102 3.25 -16.68 -15.99
C SER A 102 3.91 -17.34 -17.21
N GLN A 103 3.21 -17.43 -18.36
CA GLN A 103 3.70 -18.08 -19.59
C GLN A 103 4.17 -17.08 -20.67
N PHE A 104 4.12 -15.78 -20.42
CA PHE A 104 4.62 -14.78 -21.36
C PHE A 104 6.15 -14.71 -21.30
N ASN A 105 6.83 -15.75 -21.81
CA ASN A 105 8.28 -15.89 -21.80
C ASN A 105 8.77 -16.34 -23.18
N PHE A 106 8.77 -15.40 -24.13
CA PHE A 106 9.29 -15.62 -25.48
C PHE A 106 10.82 -15.49 -25.50
N ASP A 107 11.49 -16.40 -26.19
CA ASP A 107 12.90 -16.34 -26.55
C ASP A 107 13.08 -15.76 -27.96
N ARG A 108 14.30 -15.32 -28.31
CA ARG A 108 14.59 -14.64 -29.59
C ARG A 108 14.16 -15.46 -30.82
N GLU A 109 14.28 -16.78 -30.74
CA GLU A 109 13.94 -17.71 -31.84
C GLU A 109 12.43 -17.83 -32.06
N GLU A 110 11.59 -17.50 -31.06
CA GLU A 110 10.14 -17.69 -31.09
C GLU A 110 9.39 -16.54 -31.79
N PHE A 111 10.10 -15.50 -32.22
CA PHE A 111 9.52 -14.31 -32.86
C PHE A 111 9.31 -14.41 -34.38
N GLU A 112 9.59 -15.55 -35.03
CA GLU A 112 9.47 -15.68 -36.50
C GLU A 112 8.07 -15.29 -37.02
N GLU A 113 7.04 -15.93 -36.46
CA GLU A 113 5.63 -15.68 -36.78
C GLU A 113 4.78 -15.99 -35.55
N ILE A 114 3.94 -15.03 -35.15
CA ILE A 114 3.08 -15.15 -33.96
C ILE A 114 1.63 -14.94 -34.36
N ASP A 115 0.78 -15.92 -34.08
CA ASP A 115 -0.68 -15.76 -34.11
C ASP A 115 -1.16 -15.13 -32.80
N LEU A 116 -1.68 -13.90 -32.89
CA LEU A 116 -2.17 -13.15 -31.74
C LEU A 116 -3.42 -13.76 -31.12
N ASN A 117 -4.15 -14.63 -31.84
CA ASN A 117 -5.32 -15.32 -31.29
C ASN A 117 -4.92 -16.50 -30.40
N GLU A 118 -3.72 -17.06 -30.59
CA GLU A 118 -3.18 -18.14 -29.78
C GLU A 118 -2.41 -17.62 -28.54
N LEU A 119 -2.05 -16.34 -28.56
CA LEU A 119 -1.36 -15.67 -27.46
C LEU A 119 -2.34 -15.25 -26.35
N GLU A 120 -2.14 -15.75 -25.12
CA GLU A 120 -2.90 -15.31 -23.94
C GLU A 120 -2.07 -14.35 -23.06
N LEU A 121 -2.45 -13.06 -23.01
CA LEU A 121 -1.82 -12.11 -22.06
C LEU A 121 -2.30 -12.34 -20.62
N LEU A 122 -3.54 -12.80 -20.48
CA LEU A 122 -4.24 -13.03 -19.21
C LEU A 122 -4.89 -14.41 -19.23
N LYS A 123 -5.11 -15.00 -18.04
CA LYS A 123 -5.85 -16.26 -17.92
C LYS A 123 -7.26 -16.13 -18.54
N ASN A 124 -7.55 -16.93 -19.56
CA ASN A 124 -8.75 -16.88 -20.43
C ASN A 124 -8.81 -15.69 -21.41
N ASP A 125 -7.67 -15.11 -21.77
CA ASP A 125 -7.52 -13.99 -22.73
C ASP A 125 -8.49 -12.82 -22.48
N GLY A 126 -8.63 -12.46 -21.20
CA GLY A 126 -9.41 -11.32 -20.73
C GLY A 126 -8.93 -9.99 -21.33
N TYR A 127 -9.80 -8.98 -21.30
CA TYR A 127 -9.42 -7.61 -21.64
C TYR A 127 -8.69 -6.96 -20.44
N ALA A 128 -7.37 -6.73 -20.57
CA ALA A 128 -6.54 -6.35 -19.43
C ALA A 128 -6.87 -4.99 -18.86
N TYR A 129 -7.11 -4.00 -19.74
CA TYR A 129 -7.49 -2.66 -19.34
C TYR A 129 -8.72 -2.62 -18.42
N ALA A 130 -9.82 -3.26 -18.82
CA ALA A 130 -11.03 -3.30 -17.97
C ALA A 130 -10.88 -4.17 -16.72
N GLN A 131 -10.10 -5.25 -16.77
CA GLN A 131 -9.98 -6.20 -15.65
C GLN A 131 -9.05 -5.70 -14.55
N PHE A 132 -7.95 -5.04 -14.92
CA PHE A 132 -6.85 -4.76 -14.01
C PHE A 132 -6.53 -3.29 -13.84
N TYR A 133 -6.93 -2.42 -14.76
CA TYR A 133 -6.48 -1.03 -14.79
C TYR A 133 -7.58 0.02 -14.52
N GLN A 134 -8.85 -0.39 -14.27
CA GLN A 134 -9.98 0.48 -13.89
C GLN A 134 -9.74 1.31 -12.61
N ASN A 135 -9.00 2.42 -12.72
CA ASN A 135 -8.56 3.29 -11.63
C ASN A 135 -8.73 4.80 -11.94
N GLN A 136 -8.17 5.70 -11.11
CA GLN A 136 -8.27 7.16 -11.31
C GLN A 136 -7.46 7.72 -12.47
N LEU A 137 -6.26 7.20 -12.71
CA LEU A 137 -5.46 7.61 -13.87
C LEU A 137 -6.24 7.32 -15.15
N GLN A 138 -6.93 6.18 -15.21
CA GLN A 138 -7.86 5.86 -16.30
C GLN A 138 -9.05 6.82 -16.39
N ASN A 139 -9.60 7.35 -15.29
CA ASN A 139 -10.68 8.33 -15.39
C ASN A 139 -10.21 9.63 -16.02
N TYR A 140 -8.97 10.04 -15.74
CA TYR A 140 -8.41 11.23 -16.41
C TYR A 140 -8.12 11.00 -17.88
N LEU A 141 -8.24 9.77 -18.36
CA LEU A 141 -8.09 9.38 -19.76
C LEU A 141 -9.44 9.06 -20.43
N LEU A 142 -10.50 8.72 -19.67
CA LEU A 142 -11.80 8.28 -20.20
C LEU A 142 -13.01 9.07 -19.65
N LYS A 143 -13.90 9.52 -20.54
CA LYS A 143 -15.12 10.29 -20.23
C LYS A 143 -16.28 9.41 -19.70
N ARG A 144 -16.58 8.29 -20.36
CA ARG A 144 -17.61 7.28 -19.98
C ARG A 144 -17.53 6.05 -20.92
N GLY A 145 -17.90 4.85 -20.44
CA GLY A 145 -18.20 3.69 -21.31
C GLY A 145 -17.02 3.02 -22.02
N ASP A 146 -15.84 2.96 -21.39
CA ASP A 146 -14.61 2.25 -21.83
C ASP A 146 -13.94 2.72 -23.13
N PHE A 147 -14.54 3.64 -23.91
CA PHE A 147 -14.04 4.02 -25.23
C PHE A 147 -13.92 5.51 -25.56
N ASP A 148 -14.54 6.40 -24.77
CA ASP A 148 -14.48 7.83 -25.05
C ASP A 148 -13.31 8.48 -24.30
N LEU A 149 -12.35 9.04 -25.04
CA LEU A 149 -11.20 9.72 -24.45
C LEU A 149 -11.55 11.10 -23.86
N THR A 150 -10.95 11.41 -22.71
CA THR A 150 -10.87 12.77 -22.18
C THR A 150 -9.97 13.64 -23.06
N GLY A 151 -9.88 14.93 -22.71
CA GLY A 151 -8.90 15.81 -23.33
C GLY A 151 -7.46 15.33 -23.14
N ALA A 152 -7.08 15.02 -21.90
CA ALA A 152 -5.75 14.48 -21.59
C ALA A 152 -5.48 13.13 -22.28
N GLY A 153 -6.50 12.27 -22.42
CA GLY A 153 -6.39 11.01 -23.15
C GLY A 153 -6.12 11.22 -24.64
N ARG A 154 -6.78 12.19 -25.28
CA ARG A 154 -6.52 12.52 -26.69
C ARG A 154 -5.12 13.10 -26.89
N GLU A 155 -4.69 13.98 -26.00
CA GLU A 155 -3.35 14.56 -26.09
C GLU A 155 -2.26 13.48 -25.97
N LEU A 156 -2.42 12.51 -25.06
CA LEU A 156 -1.53 11.34 -25.00
C LEU A 156 -1.58 10.50 -26.29
N ALA A 157 -2.78 10.28 -26.84
CA ALA A 157 -2.93 9.56 -28.10
C ALA A 157 -2.18 10.26 -29.25
N GLU A 158 -2.31 11.59 -29.37
CA GLU A 158 -1.61 12.41 -30.37
C GLU A 158 -0.09 12.44 -30.17
N ILE A 159 0.38 12.36 -28.92
CA ILE A 159 1.82 12.22 -28.63
C ILE A 159 2.32 10.87 -29.14
N VAL A 160 1.64 9.78 -28.78
CA VAL A 160 2.03 8.42 -29.21
C VAL A 160 1.95 8.29 -30.73
N ASP A 161 0.93 8.85 -31.39
CA ASP A 161 0.79 8.79 -32.85
C ASP A 161 2.00 9.42 -33.56
N ARG A 162 2.47 10.56 -33.05
CA ARG A 162 3.69 11.21 -33.57
C ARG A 162 4.94 10.37 -33.33
N THR A 163 5.03 9.71 -32.18
CA THR A 163 6.20 8.89 -31.84
C THR A 163 6.27 7.60 -32.65
N VAL A 164 5.12 6.95 -32.86
CA VAL A 164 5.01 5.74 -33.68
C VAL A 164 5.19 6.05 -35.17
N GLY A 165 4.74 7.23 -35.62
CA GLY A 165 5.05 7.78 -36.94
C GLY A 165 4.74 6.82 -38.09
N ASP A 166 5.75 6.52 -38.90
CA ASP A 166 5.63 5.70 -40.11
C ASP A 166 5.22 4.24 -39.82
N GLU A 167 5.42 3.76 -38.59
CA GLU A 167 5.09 2.39 -38.20
C GLU A 167 3.64 2.20 -37.74
N ARG A 168 2.85 3.28 -37.69
CA ARG A 168 1.42 3.26 -37.28
C ARG A 168 0.63 2.22 -38.06
N ASP A 169 0.68 2.31 -39.39
CA ASP A 169 -0.09 1.42 -40.28
C ASP A 169 0.31 -0.04 -40.11
N ARG A 170 1.60 -0.29 -39.81
CA ARG A 170 2.10 -1.64 -39.55
C ARG A 170 1.51 -2.22 -38.27
N ILE A 171 1.54 -1.47 -37.17
CA ILE A 171 0.97 -1.91 -35.88
C ILE A 171 -0.53 -2.20 -36.04
N LEU A 172 -1.26 -1.29 -36.69
CA LEU A 172 -2.69 -1.46 -36.94
C LEU A 172 -2.98 -2.64 -37.89
N ALA A 173 -2.10 -2.92 -38.85
CA ALA A 173 -2.20 -4.10 -39.71
C ALA A 173 -1.98 -5.40 -38.93
N CYS A 174 -0.97 -5.48 -38.06
CA CYS A 174 -0.76 -6.63 -37.18
C CYS A 174 -2.01 -6.88 -36.32
N ALA A 175 -2.55 -5.82 -35.70
CA ALA A 175 -3.74 -5.91 -34.87
C ALA A 175 -4.99 -6.34 -35.64
N ARG A 176 -5.16 -5.86 -36.88
CA ARG A 176 -6.29 -6.21 -37.75
C ARG A 176 -6.20 -7.63 -38.28
N ASN A 177 -5.01 -8.08 -38.64
CA ASN A 177 -4.76 -9.41 -39.19
C ASN A 177 -4.66 -10.49 -38.10
N GLY A 178 -4.44 -10.09 -36.85
CA GLY A 178 -4.25 -11.00 -35.73
C GLY A 178 -2.91 -11.74 -35.78
N ARG A 179 -1.89 -11.17 -36.43
CA ARG A 179 -0.59 -11.80 -36.65
C ARG A 179 0.52 -10.76 -36.61
N ALA A 180 1.68 -11.13 -36.07
CA ALA A 180 2.90 -10.32 -36.08
C ALA A 180 4.09 -11.19 -36.48
N GLU A 181 4.98 -10.67 -37.32
CA GLU A 181 6.22 -11.34 -37.73
C GLU A 181 7.44 -10.70 -37.07
N ARG A 182 8.59 -11.39 -37.06
CA ARG A 182 9.82 -10.84 -36.48
C ARG A 182 10.14 -9.47 -37.05
N SER A 183 10.03 -9.33 -38.37
CA SER A 183 10.35 -8.08 -39.07
C SER A 183 9.42 -6.92 -38.67
N ASP A 184 8.21 -7.22 -38.19
CA ASP A 184 7.34 -6.19 -37.64
C ASP A 184 7.84 -5.73 -36.28
N LEU A 185 8.20 -6.68 -35.42
CA LEU A 185 8.72 -6.38 -34.08
C LEU A 185 10.07 -5.67 -34.14
N GLU A 186 10.96 -6.06 -35.05
CA GLU A 186 12.21 -5.37 -35.34
C GLU A 186 11.99 -3.90 -35.71
N ALA A 187 10.95 -3.62 -36.52
CA ALA A 187 10.63 -2.27 -36.95
C ALA A 187 10.04 -1.42 -35.82
N ILE A 188 9.15 -2.00 -34.99
CA ILE A 188 8.36 -1.22 -34.02
C ILE A 188 8.94 -1.22 -32.59
N ALA A 189 9.83 -2.16 -32.26
CA ALA A 189 10.26 -2.41 -30.87
C ALA A 189 10.82 -1.16 -30.18
N ARG A 190 11.67 -0.38 -30.85
CA ARG A 190 12.21 0.86 -30.29
C ARG A 190 11.09 1.85 -29.97
N ASP A 191 10.18 2.08 -30.91
CA ASP A 191 9.22 3.17 -30.79
C ASP A 191 7.96 2.78 -30.00
N PHE A 192 7.69 1.48 -29.86
CA PHE A 192 6.47 0.95 -29.26
C PHE A 192 6.71 0.15 -27.97
N ALA A 193 7.94 -0.14 -27.54
CA ALA A 193 8.18 -0.88 -26.29
C ALA A 193 7.96 -0.04 -25.03
N ASN A 194 7.46 -0.64 -23.94
CA ASN A 194 7.23 0.06 -22.68
C ASN A 194 8.47 0.80 -22.14
N GLN A 195 9.65 0.20 -22.27
CA GLN A 195 10.89 0.75 -21.72
C GLN A 195 11.43 1.98 -22.41
N SER A 196 11.07 2.23 -23.67
CA SER A 196 11.61 3.38 -24.41
C SER A 196 11.22 4.70 -23.76
N VAL A 197 10.05 4.77 -23.11
CA VAL A 197 9.61 6.02 -22.45
C VAL A 197 10.58 6.48 -21.37
N TYR A 198 11.25 5.57 -20.65
CA TYR A 198 12.17 5.94 -19.56
C TYR A 198 13.66 5.70 -19.88
N LEU A 199 13.99 5.22 -21.08
CA LEU A 199 15.37 4.97 -21.49
C LEU A 199 15.84 5.84 -22.66
N GLU A 200 14.93 6.23 -23.55
CA GLU A 200 15.27 6.92 -24.79
C GLU A 200 14.90 8.41 -24.66
N ASP A 201 15.83 9.29 -25.02
CA ASP A 201 15.61 10.75 -24.88
C ASP A 201 14.45 11.25 -25.75
N ASP A 202 14.24 10.64 -26.92
CA ASP A 202 13.20 10.99 -27.91
C ASP A 202 11.77 10.99 -27.33
N PHE A 203 11.56 10.33 -26.18
CA PHE A 203 10.27 10.21 -25.49
C PHE A 203 9.97 11.32 -24.47
N GLU A 204 10.74 12.41 -24.46
CA GLU A 204 10.57 13.49 -23.47
C GLU A 204 9.15 14.06 -23.44
N THR A 205 8.50 14.21 -24.59
CA THR A 205 7.13 14.74 -24.68
C THR A 205 6.12 13.79 -24.01
N GLU A 206 6.23 12.48 -24.28
CA GLU A 206 5.38 11.48 -23.64
C GLU A 206 5.65 11.40 -22.13
N ARG A 207 6.93 11.42 -21.72
CA ARG A 207 7.31 11.48 -20.30
C ARG A 207 6.67 12.68 -19.60
N ARG A 208 6.76 13.88 -20.18
CA ARG A 208 6.18 15.10 -19.57
C ARG A 208 4.67 15.01 -19.41
N ALA A 209 3.96 14.51 -20.42
CA ALA A 209 2.52 14.30 -20.32
C ALA A 209 2.16 13.25 -19.24
N LEU A 210 2.89 12.14 -19.17
CA LEU A 210 2.73 11.13 -18.12
C LEU A 210 3.08 11.68 -16.72
N GLN A 211 4.10 12.53 -16.60
CA GLN A 211 4.44 13.23 -15.36
C GLN A 211 3.29 14.13 -14.91
N GLN A 212 2.75 14.96 -15.81
CA GLN A 212 1.61 15.82 -15.49
C GLN A 212 0.40 14.99 -15.05
N LEU A 213 0.08 13.92 -15.77
CA LEU A 213 -1.07 13.08 -15.45
C LEU A 213 -0.89 12.32 -14.13
N MET A 214 0.32 11.81 -13.87
CA MET A 214 0.66 11.12 -12.63
C MET A 214 0.71 12.08 -11.43
N LEU A 215 1.31 13.25 -11.57
CA LEU A 215 1.35 14.28 -10.53
C LEU A 215 0.05 15.09 -10.42
N GLY A 216 -0.93 14.86 -11.30
CA GLY A 216 -2.23 15.51 -11.22
C GLY A 216 -2.25 16.96 -11.71
N PHE A 217 -1.31 17.37 -12.55
CA PHE A 217 -1.30 18.68 -13.22
C PHE A 217 -2.29 18.67 -14.39
N VAL A 218 -3.57 18.66 -14.02
CA VAL A 218 -4.72 18.56 -14.92
C VAL A 218 -5.76 19.62 -14.58
N THR A 219 -6.56 20.01 -15.56
CA THR A 219 -7.65 20.99 -15.37
C THR A 219 -8.98 20.46 -15.84
N TRP A 220 -10.06 20.89 -15.21
CA TRP A 220 -11.43 20.62 -15.67
C TRP A 220 -11.83 21.59 -16.79
N ASP A 221 -12.34 21.05 -17.90
CA ASP A 221 -12.88 21.81 -19.03
C ASP A 221 -14.36 21.45 -19.28
N GLY A 222 -15.21 22.45 -19.43
CA GLY A 222 -16.65 22.29 -19.64
C GLY A 222 -17.51 22.18 -18.37
N ASP A 223 -18.76 21.75 -18.52
CA ASP A 223 -19.74 21.67 -17.42
C ASP A 223 -19.61 20.38 -16.58
N LYS A 224 -20.33 20.30 -15.45
CA LYS A 224 -20.26 19.16 -14.51
C LYS A 224 -20.78 17.83 -15.10
N GLN A 225 -21.60 17.87 -16.16
CA GLN A 225 -22.26 16.71 -16.79
C GLN A 225 -21.45 16.11 -17.92
N SER A 226 -20.90 16.96 -18.80
CA SER A 226 -20.30 16.58 -20.08
C SER A 226 -18.85 17.00 -20.23
N GLY A 227 -18.34 17.79 -19.28
CA GLY A 227 -16.97 18.25 -19.24
C GLY A 227 -15.94 17.11 -19.11
N THR A 228 -14.68 17.50 -19.18
CA THR A 228 -13.56 16.58 -19.25
C THR A 228 -12.33 17.10 -18.53
N VAL A 229 -11.33 16.23 -18.40
CA VAL A 229 -10.04 16.53 -17.83
C VAL A 229 -9.05 16.77 -18.98
N GLN A 230 -8.32 17.88 -18.92
CA GLN A 230 -7.25 18.27 -19.84
C GLN A 230 -5.91 18.23 -19.10
N LEU A 231 -4.81 18.02 -19.83
CA LEU A 231 -3.49 18.33 -19.27
C LEU A 231 -3.39 19.84 -19.08
N ALA A 232 -2.71 20.28 -18.03
CA ALA A 232 -2.42 21.70 -17.85
C ALA A 232 -1.42 22.20 -18.91
N ASP A 233 -1.41 23.51 -19.17
CA ASP A 233 -0.48 24.22 -20.08
C ASP A 233 0.97 24.27 -19.51
N GLY A 234 1.48 23.13 -19.04
CA GLY A 234 2.79 22.95 -18.44
C GLY A 234 2.75 22.63 -16.93
N PHE A 235 3.93 22.68 -16.33
CA PHE A 235 4.10 22.54 -14.88
C PHE A 235 3.87 23.88 -14.21
N PRO A 236 3.18 23.92 -13.06
CA PRO A 236 3.00 25.17 -12.33
C PRO A 236 4.37 25.73 -11.90
N GLU A 237 4.50 27.06 -11.86
CA GLU A 237 5.74 27.71 -11.37
C GLU A 237 5.94 27.46 -9.88
N ASN A 238 4.85 27.47 -9.11
CA ASN A 238 4.81 27.17 -7.69
C ASN A 238 3.88 25.97 -7.46
N LEU A 239 4.34 24.98 -6.70
CA LEU A 239 3.60 23.79 -6.35
C LEU A 239 3.29 23.81 -4.86
N GLU A 240 2.02 24.03 -4.54
CA GLU A 240 1.46 23.94 -3.18
C GLU A 240 0.96 22.52 -2.92
N LEU A 241 1.30 21.95 -1.76
CA LEU A 241 0.89 20.58 -1.36
C LEU A 241 -0.22 20.65 -0.31
N ASP A 242 -1.32 21.32 -0.66
CA ASP A 242 -2.43 21.71 0.24
C ASP A 242 -3.45 20.59 0.47
N VAL A 243 -2.95 19.39 0.68
CA VAL A 243 -3.76 18.16 0.72
C VAL A 243 -4.81 18.18 1.83
N LEU A 244 -4.53 18.77 2.99
CA LEU A 244 -5.49 18.83 4.09
C LEU A 244 -6.51 19.93 3.88
N GLU A 245 -6.09 21.08 3.37
CA GLU A 245 -6.99 22.18 3.04
C GLU A 245 -7.98 21.78 1.94
N HIS A 246 -7.49 21.17 0.86
CA HIS A 246 -8.35 20.62 -0.18
C HIS A 246 -9.35 19.63 0.40
N LEU A 247 -8.87 18.65 1.17
CA LEU A 247 -9.73 17.64 1.79
C LEU A 247 -10.83 18.27 2.65
N LYS A 248 -10.48 19.29 3.45
CA LYS A 248 -11.45 20.02 4.27
C LYS A 248 -12.49 20.72 3.41
N THR A 249 -12.07 21.45 2.39
CA THR A 249 -12.96 22.16 1.45
C THR A 249 -13.93 21.20 0.77
N THR A 250 -13.44 20.06 0.26
CA THR A 250 -14.33 19.09 -0.41
C THR A 250 -15.37 18.50 0.55
N ILE A 251 -15.02 18.31 1.84
CA ILE A 251 -15.96 17.85 2.87
C ILE A 251 -17.01 18.90 3.17
N GLU A 252 -16.61 20.16 3.36
CA GLU A 252 -17.50 21.26 3.73
C GLU A 252 -18.46 21.64 2.60
N GLU A 253 -18.02 21.59 1.35
CA GLU A 253 -18.82 21.96 0.17
C GLU A 253 -19.76 20.85 -0.31
N GLY A 254 -19.56 19.60 0.11
CA GLY A 254 -20.45 18.48 -0.22
C GLY A 254 -20.46 18.10 -1.70
N GLU A 255 -19.47 18.53 -2.49
CA GLU A 255 -19.41 18.31 -3.94
C GLU A 255 -19.33 16.82 -4.35
N PHE A 256 -19.10 15.92 -3.39
CA PHE A 256 -19.03 14.47 -3.60
C PHE A 256 -20.33 13.83 -4.11
N GLU A 257 -21.48 14.47 -3.88
CA GLU A 257 -22.82 13.91 -4.13
C GLU A 257 -23.73 14.84 -4.94
N GLU A 258 -23.15 15.81 -5.68
CA GLU A 258 -23.95 16.79 -6.42
C GLU A 258 -24.80 16.12 -7.50
N ALA A 259 -26.12 16.29 -7.39
CA ALA A 259 -27.08 15.70 -8.30
C ALA A 259 -26.89 16.25 -9.72
N GLY A 260 -26.63 15.33 -10.66
CA GLY A 260 -26.38 15.68 -12.06
C GLY A 260 -24.90 15.82 -12.43
N ALA A 261 -23.95 15.71 -11.50
CA ALA A 261 -22.53 15.63 -11.87
C ALA A 261 -22.18 14.27 -12.51
N SER A 262 -21.22 14.26 -13.43
CA SER A 262 -20.66 13.02 -13.97
C SER A 262 -19.77 12.32 -12.94
N SER A 263 -19.59 11.00 -13.08
CA SER A 263 -18.65 10.26 -12.22
C SER A 263 -17.21 10.73 -12.39
N LEU A 264 -16.85 11.23 -13.58
CA LEU A 264 -15.54 11.80 -13.84
C LEU A 264 -15.35 13.13 -13.08
N TYR A 265 -16.34 14.03 -13.16
CA TYR A 265 -16.34 15.29 -12.39
C TYR A 265 -16.18 15.02 -10.90
N GLN A 266 -17.06 14.19 -10.33
CA GLN A 266 -17.01 13.85 -8.91
C GLN A 266 -15.64 13.31 -8.50
N ARG A 267 -14.99 12.50 -9.34
CA ARG A 267 -13.67 11.92 -9.08
C ARG A 267 -12.53 12.94 -9.17
N TYR A 268 -12.59 13.86 -10.13
CA TYR A 268 -11.65 14.97 -10.25
C TYR A 268 -11.69 15.85 -9.00
N PHE A 269 -12.88 16.32 -8.61
CA PHE A 269 -13.08 17.20 -7.46
C PHE A 269 -12.84 16.54 -6.09
N ARG A 270 -12.66 15.21 -6.02
CA ARG A 270 -12.23 14.54 -4.77
C ARG A 270 -10.76 14.78 -4.40
N GLY A 271 -9.96 15.36 -5.30
CA GLY A 271 -8.54 15.68 -5.01
C GLY A 271 -7.61 14.48 -4.85
N PHE A 272 -8.00 13.27 -5.29
CA PHE A 272 -7.12 12.09 -5.17
C PHE A 272 -5.76 12.27 -5.86
N HIS A 273 -5.72 13.09 -6.90
CA HIS A 273 -4.50 13.40 -7.63
C HIS A 273 -3.55 14.30 -6.85
N GLU A 274 -4.07 15.22 -6.04
CA GLU A 274 -3.28 16.08 -5.16
C GLU A 274 -2.59 15.26 -4.06
N MET A 275 -3.34 14.34 -3.43
CA MET A 275 -2.82 13.39 -2.45
C MET A 275 -1.68 12.53 -3.02
N ARG A 276 -1.88 12.07 -4.26
CA ARG A 276 -0.87 11.28 -5.00
C ARG A 276 0.34 12.12 -5.36
N SER A 277 0.14 13.38 -5.76
CA SER A 277 1.21 14.34 -6.06
C SER A 277 2.10 14.58 -4.85
N ALA A 278 1.51 14.83 -3.68
CA ALA A 278 2.24 15.01 -2.44
C ALA A 278 3.05 13.75 -2.07
N HIS A 279 2.46 12.56 -2.21
CA HIS A 279 3.17 11.30 -1.98
C HIS A 279 4.33 11.10 -2.95
N ALA A 280 4.12 11.35 -4.25
CA ALA A 280 5.13 11.24 -5.30
C ALA A 280 6.29 12.22 -5.05
N CYS A 281 5.99 13.48 -4.75
CA CYS A 281 6.99 14.49 -4.41
C CYS A 281 7.78 14.09 -3.16
N PHE A 282 7.12 13.57 -2.12
CA PHE A 282 7.81 13.09 -0.93
C PHE A 282 8.76 11.93 -1.23
N LEU A 283 8.36 10.97 -2.08
CA LEU A 283 9.23 9.87 -2.51
C LEU A 283 10.43 10.35 -3.34
N CYS A 284 10.23 11.30 -4.26
CA CYS A 284 11.33 11.93 -4.99
C CYS A 284 12.30 12.64 -4.03
N ARG A 285 11.78 13.37 -3.04
CA ARG A 285 12.59 14.06 -2.04
C ARG A 285 13.35 13.07 -1.16
N PHE A 286 12.71 11.97 -0.75
CA PHE A 286 13.39 10.88 -0.05
C PHE A 286 14.57 10.36 -0.85
N TRP A 287 14.38 9.97 -2.11
CA TRP A 287 15.47 9.44 -2.93
C TRP A 287 16.59 10.46 -3.16
N GLN A 288 16.25 11.75 -3.25
CA GLN A 288 17.25 12.81 -3.28
C GLN A 288 18.10 12.86 -2.01
N LEU A 289 17.49 12.77 -0.83
CA LEU A 289 18.23 12.69 0.43
C LEU A 289 19.03 11.39 0.54
N TYR A 290 18.42 10.27 0.14
CA TYR A 290 19.00 8.93 0.22
C TYR A 290 20.19 8.73 -0.73
N THR A 291 20.31 9.51 -1.80
CA THR A 291 21.43 9.40 -2.75
C THR A 291 22.47 10.53 -2.63
N ALA A 292 22.14 11.63 -1.95
CA ALA A 292 23.01 12.82 -1.92
C ALA A 292 24.14 12.76 -0.87
N ASP A 293 23.97 12.02 0.23
CA ASP A 293 24.90 12.07 1.37
C ASP A 293 25.04 10.71 2.06
N ASP A 294 26.25 10.21 2.26
CA ASP A 294 26.53 8.97 2.99
C ASP A 294 26.31 9.08 4.51
N ALA A 295 25.81 10.22 5.00
CA ALA A 295 25.44 10.40 6.39
C ALA A 295 24.53 9.26 6.90
N ASN A 296 24.90 8.70 8.05
CA ASN A 296 24.15 7.61 8.71
C ASN A 296 22.68 7.95 8.95
N GLN A 297 22.35 9.24 9.11
CA GLN A 297 21.01 9.73 9.34
C GLN A 297 20.55 10.65 8.21
N LEU A 298 19.30 10.47 7.82
CA LEU A 298 18.57 11.30 6.88
C LEU A 298 17.68 12.27 7.66
N HIS A 299 17.71 13.54 7.28
CA HIS A 299 16.96 14.59 7.93
C HIS A 299 16.13 15.38 6.91
N LEU A 300 14.87 15.64 7.22
CA LEU A 300 14.11 16.66 6.52
C LEU A 300 14.67 18.04 6.92
N THR A 301 14.90 18.91 5.95
CA THR A 301 15.25 20.30 6.24
C THR A 301 14.06 21.04 6.85
N ALA A 302 14.28 22.21 7.46
CA ALA A 302 13.18 23.04 7.94
C ALA A 302 12.20 23.44 6.83
N SER A 303 12.70 23.60 5.59
CA SER A 303 11.87 23.84 4.41
C SER A 303 11.01 22.62 4.08
N ASP A 304 11.61 21.43 4.03
CA ASP A 304 10.88 20.18 3.75
C ASP A 304 9.79 19.94 4.80
N ALA A 305 10.11 20.16 6.07
CA ALA A 305 9.18 19.98 7.18
C ALA A 305 7.92 20.83 6.99
N LYS A 306 8.04 22.06 6.48
CA LYS A 306 6.91 22.94 6.17
C LYS A 306 6.19 22.53 4.89
N GLN A 307 6.92 22.35 3.79
CA GLN A 307 6.37 21.97 2.47
C GLN A 307 5.54 20.69 2.54
N PHE A 308 5.97 19.70 3.33
CA PHE A 308 5.28 18.42 3.48
C PHE A 308 4.43 18.32 4.75
N ASN A 309 4.22 19.40 5.51
CA ASN A 309 3.56 19.30 6.82
C ASN A 309 2.16 18.69 6.71
N GLN A 310 1.30 19.23 5.83
CA GLN A 310 -0.07 18.73 5.65
C GLN A 310 -0.08 17.26 5.22
N TYR A 311 0.83 16.87 4.32
CA TYR A 311 0.98 15.50 3.87
C TYR A 311 1.45 14.56 5.00
N ARG A 312 2.44 14.97 5.80
CA ARG A 312 2.97 14.18 6.92
C ARG A 312 1.89 13.91 7.96
N GLU A 313 1.04 14.88 8.28
CA GLU A 313 -0.08 14.68 9.20
C GLU A 313 -1.09 13.63 8.71
N LEU A 314 -1.45 13.67 7.43
CA LEU A 314 -2.28 12.63 6.82
C LEU A 314 -1.61 11.25 6.87
N MET A 315 -0.29 11.20 6.64
CA MET A 315 0.47 9.96 6.72
C MET A 315 0.61 9.43 8.15
N ARG A 316 0.66 10.31 9.17
CA ARG A 316 0.61 9.89 10.58
C ARG A 316 -0.68 9.14 10.87
N LEU A 317 -1.83 9.61 10.40
CA LEU A 317 -3.10 8.87 10.53
C LEU A 317 -3.09 7.51 9.84
N TYR A 318 -2.52 7.42 8.64
CA TYR A 318 -2.33 6.14 7.95
C TYR A 318 -1.48 5.16 8.77
N TRP A 319 -0.39 5.64 9.33
CA TRP A 319 0.52 4.82 10.13
C TRP A 319 -0.09 4.43 11.47
N LEU A 320 -0.84 5.32 12.13
CA LEU A 320 -1.64 4.96 13.31
C LEU A 320 -2.60 3.81 13.01
N GLN A 321 -3.35 3.85 11.90
CA GLN A 321 -4.20 2.73 11.48
C GLN A 321 -3.37 1.47 11.16
N SER A 322 -2.17 1.60 10.60
CA SER A 322 -1.30 0.47 10.29
C SER A 322 -0.73 -0.19 11.56
N TYR A 323 -0.38 0.60 12.57
CA TYR A 323 0.11 0.12 13.86
C TYR A 323 -1.00 -0.43 14.76
N ALA A 324 -2.19 0.16 14.72
CA ALA A 324 -3.39 -0.43 15.32
C ALA A 324 -3.68 -1.82 14.73
N GLY A 325 -3.58 -1.96 13.40
CA GLY A 325 -3.68 -3.25 12.72
C GLY A 325 -2.60 -4.22 13.19
N LEU A 326 -1.33 -3.79 13.22
CA LEU A 326 -0.20 -4.62 13.67
C LEU A 326 -0.38 -5.13 15.10
N ALA A 327 -0.88 -4.29 16.02
CA ALA A 327 -1.11 -4.67 17.42
C ALA A 327 -2.08 -5.85 17.53
N ILE A 328 -3.21 -5.79 16.84
CA ILE A 328 -4.25 -6.85 16.93
C ILE A 328 -3.90 -8.05 16.05
N GLU A 329 -3.40 -7.85 14.83
CA GLU A 329 -2.95 -8.93 13.93
C GLU A 329 -1.79 -9.72 14.53
N GLY A 330 -0.89 -9.06 15.28
CA GLY A 330 0.20 -9.72 15.99
C GLY A 330 -0.28 -10.74 17.02
N GLN A 331 -1.38 -10.46 17.72
CA GLN A 331 -1.97 -11.41 18.67
C GLN A 331 -2.68 -12.58 17.99
N LEU A 332 -3.24 -12.36 16.81
CA LEU A 332 -3.73 -13.47 16.00
C LEU A 332 -2.58 -14.38 15.52
N GLU A 333 -1.45 -13.79 15.10
CA GLU A 333 -0.23 -14.52 14.74
C GLU A 333 0.28 -15.35 15.93
N ALA A 334 0.33 -14.77 17.14
CA ALA A 334 0.74 -15.46 18.36
C ALA A 334 -0.14 -16.68 18.64
N ALA A 335 -1.46 -16.50 18.65
CA ALA A 335 -2.42 -17.58 18.88
C ALA A 335 -2.29 -18.71 17.86
N CYS A 336 -2.22 -18.37 16.57
CA CYS A 336 -2.07 -19.37 15.51
C CYS A 336 -0.72 -20.10 15.61
N SER A 337 0.36 -19.39 15.90
CA SER A 337 1.71 -19.96 16.01
C SER A 337 1.82 -20.90 17.22
N PHE A 338 1.23 -20.52 18.36
CA PHE A 338 1.17 -21.38 19.55
C PHE A 338 0.40 -22.67 19.24
N LEU A 339 -0.82 -22.56 18.68
CA LEU A 339 -1.64 -23.75 18.35
C LEU A 339 -0.95 -24.65 17.33
N ASN A 340 -0.28 -24.09 16.31
CA ASN A 340 0.42 -24.86 15.29
C ASN A 340 1.62 -25.67 15.83
N SER A 341 2.14 -25.31 17.01
CA SER A 341 3.22 -26.07 17.66
C SER A 341 2.72 -27.36 18.33
N ARG A 342 1.40 -27.48 18.59
CA ARG A 342 0.77 -28.56 19.34
C ARG A 342 0.19 -29.65 18.42
N ILE A 343 0.15 -30.90 18.91
CA ILE A 343 -0.51 -32.02 18.23
C ILE A 343 -1.50 -32.68 19.21
N PRO A 344 -2.81 -32.72 18.91
CA PRO A 344 -3.50 -31.94 17.88
C PRO A 344 -3.44 -30.43 18.17
N PRO A 345 -3.58 -29.56 17.15
CA PRO A 345 -3.44 -28.11 17.30
C PRO A 345 -4.69 -27.48 17.95
N ARG A 346 -4.93 -27.83 19.21
CA ARG A 346 -6.06 -27.37 20.02
C ARG A 346 -5.66 -27.13 21.47
N ALA A 347 -6.29 -26.17 22.12
CA ALA A 347 -6.06 -25.83 23.52
C ALA A 347 -7.37 -25.51 24.25
N ASP A 348 -7.39 -25.73 25.57
CA ASP A 348 -8.45 -25.22 26.42
C ASP A 348 -8.39 -23.69 26.44
N TYR A 349 -9.45 -23.04 25.95
CA TYR A 349 -9.40 -21.61 25.67
C TYR A 349 -9.27 -20.75 26.93
N GLU A 350 -10.01 -21.11 27.98
CA GLU A 350 -10.01 -20.37 29.23
C GLU A 350 -8.68 -20.51 29.99
N THR A 351 -8.13 -21.71 30.04
CA THR A 351 -6.80 -21.97 30.62
C THR A 351 -5.72 -21.24 29.83
N LEU A 352 -5.81 -21.25 28.50
CA LEU A 352 -4.84 -20.56 27.65
C LEU A 352 -4.89 -19.04 27.85
N LEU A 353 -6.08 -18.45 27.86
CA LEU A 353 -6.26 -17.02 28.14
C LEU A 353 -5.67 -16.68 29.51
N ALA A 354 -6.02 -17.41 30.56
CA ALA A 354 -5.52 -17.16 31.91
C ALA A 354 -3.98 -17.25 31.99
N ALA A 355 -3.37 -18.19 31.27
CA ALA A 355 -1.92 -18.35 31.25
C ALA A 355 -1.19 -17.17 30.57
N VAL A 356 -1.73 -16.66 29.45
CA VAL A 356 -1.06 -15.60 28.69
C VAL A 356 -1.38 -14.20 29.20
N THR A 357 -2.44 -14.05 29.99
CA THR A 357 -2.89 -12.77 30.58
C THR A 357 -2.59 -12.67 32.08
N ASP A 358 -1.62 -13.42 32.57
CA ASP A 358 -1.19 -13.35 33.98
C ASP A 358 -0.70 -11.93 34.30
N ASP A 359 -1.32 -11.29 35.30
CA ASP A 359 -1.09 -9.86 35.62
C ASP A 359 0.37 -9.53 35.96
N PRO A 360 1.10 -10.31 36.78
CA PRO A 360 2.52 -10.09 37.03
C PRO A 360 3.35 -10.10 35.74
N GLY A 361 3.17 -11.11 34.89
CA GLY A 361 3.89 -11.21 33.61
C GLY A 361 3.54 -10.07 32.64
N MET A 362 2.26 -9.74 32.55
CA MET A 362 1.75 -8.65 31.70
C MET A 362 2.27 -7.28 32.15
N SER A 363 2.17 -6.97 33.45
CA SER A 363 2.60 -5.70 34.03
C SER A 363 4.11 -5.50 33.91
N ALA A 364 4.89 -6.56 34.16
CA ALA A 364 6.34 -6.54 34.00
C ALA A 364 6.75 -6.29 32.53
N ALA A 365 6.18 -7.04 31.60
CA ALA A 365 6.48 -6.89 30.18
C ALA A 365 6.00 -5.55 29.60
N PHE A 366 4.90 -4.99 30.11
CA PHE A 366 4.41 -3.67 29.73
C PHE A 366 5.36 -2.58 30.25
N SER A 367 5.66 -2.58 31.56
CA SER A 367 6.52 -1.57 32.20
C SER A 367 7.92 -1.55 31.58
N ALA A 368 8.45 -2.74 31.27
CA ALA A 368 9.70 -2.90 30.55
C ALA A 368 9.76 -2.09 29.24
N VAL A 369 8.72 -2.16 28.40
CA VAL A 369 8.67 -1.36 27.16
C VAL A 369 8.22 0.08 27.37
N ALA A 370 7.33 0.36 28.33
CA ALA A 370 6.87 1.71 28.63
C ALA A 370 8.00 2.61 29.16
N SER A 371 9.00 2.01 29.82
CA SER A 371 10.24 2.70 30.22
C SER A 371 11.13 3.16 29.05
N GLY A 372 10.83 2.68 27.83
CA GLY A 372 11.54 2.97 26.59
C GLY A 372 12.27 1.76 26.02
N VAL A 373 12.60 1.85 24.74
CA VAL A 373 13.32 0.82 23.98
C VAL A 373 14.68 1.40 23.58
N SER A 374 15.75 0.73 24.00
CA SER A 374 17.11 1.15 23.65
C SER A 374 17.48 0.61 22.28
N THR A 375 18.17 1.44 21.48
CA THR A 375 18.55 1.11 20.11
C THR A 375 20.07 1.10 19.95
N THR A 376 20.55 0.27 19.04
CA THR A 376 21.96 0.26 18.58
C THR A 376 21.95 0.12 17.07
N GLN A 377 22.95 0.71 16.40
CA GLN A 377 23.05 0.64 14.95
C GLN A 377 23.43 -0.78 14.49
N SER A 378 22.70 -1.29 13.51
CA SER A 378 23.02 -2.53 12.80
C SER A 378 24.01 -2.27 11.67
N GLU A 379 24.73 -3.30 11.23
CA GLU A 379 25.56 -3.25 10.02
C GLU A 379 24.71 -3.35 8.74
N GLU A 380 23.48 -3.86 8.83
CA GLU A 380 22.59 -4.03 7.68
C GLU A 380 21.91 -2.71 7.30
N THR A 381 21.85 -2.41 6.00
CA THR A 381 21.13 -1.23 5.49
C THR A 381 19.63 -1.35 5.75
N THR A 382 19.02 -0.28 6.24
CA THR A 382 17.57 -0.17 6.41
C THR A 382 16.90 -0.24 5.05
N ALA A 383 15.88 -1.10 4.95
CA ALA A 383 15.02 -1.14 3.76
C ALA A 383 14.45 0.27 3.49
N PRO A 384 14.58 0.84 2.26
CA PRO A 384 14.17 2.21 1.95
C PRO A 384 12.74 2.57 2.38
N ALA A 385 11.80 1.62 2.30
CA ALA A 385 10.42 1.82 2.75
C ALA A 385 10.30 2.17 4.25
N ASN A 386 11.20 1.64 5.09
CA ASN A 386 11.24 1.94 6.53
C ASN A 386 11.84 3.34 6.76
N ALA A 387 12.90 3.71 6.03
CA ALA A 387 13.46 5.05 6.11
C ALA A 387 12.44 6.13 5.67
N VAL A 388 11.69 5.87 4.60
CA VAL A 388 10.58 6.73 4.16
C VAL A 388 9.52 6.88 5.24
N ARG A 389 9.10 5.78 5.88
CA ARG A 389 8.15 5.83 7.00
C ARG A 389 8.67 6.73 8.13
N ASP A 390 9.93 6.57 8.51
CA ASP A 390 10.50 7.27 9.65
C ASP A 390 10.62 8.79 9.36
N LEU A 391 11.00 9.17 8.13
CA LEU A 391 10.93 10.57 7.71
C LEU A 391 9.50 11.12 7.70
N MET A 392 8.50 10.34 7.24
CA MET A 392 7.10 10.78 7.26
C MET A 392 6.62 11.07 8.69
N LEU A 393 6.92 10.15 9.61
CA LEU A 393 6.46 10.23 11.00
C LEU A 393 7.24 11.27 11.81
N TYR A 394 8.57 11.19 11.79
CA TYR A 394 9.45 11.86 12.74
C TYR A 394 10.36 12.92 12.10
N GLY A 395 10.44 12.96 10.77
CA GLY A 395 11.32 13.89 10.05
C GLY A 395 12.80 13.48 10.03
N VAL A 396 13.12 12.35 10.67
CA VAL A 396 14.47 11.77 10.76
C VAL A 396 14.39 10.26 10.50
N ALA A 397 15.38 9.70 9.83
CA ALA A 397 15.51 8.26 9.61
C ALA A 397 16.97 7.80 9.63
N GLU A 398 17.20 6.56 10.05
CA GLU A 398 18.52 5.90 9.98
C GLU A 398 18.68 5.17 8.64
N ARG A 399 19.86 5.31 8.02
CA ARG A 399 20.23 4.55 6.82
C ARG A 399 20.46 3.08 7.14
N ASN A 400 20.98 2.80 8.33
CA ASN A 400 21.24 1.44 8.79
C ASN A 400 20.13 0.97 9.72
N GLY A 401 19.94 -0.34 9.77
CA GLY A 401 18.94 -0.98 10.61
C GLY A 401 19.19 -0.67 12.09
N LEU A 402 18.15 -0.83 12.89
CA LEU A 402 18.25 -0.70 14.34
C LEU A 402 18.09 -2.07 14.98
N SER A 403 19.05 -2.41 15.84
CA SER A 403 18.90 -3.49 16.81
C SER A 403 18.31 -2.91 18.09
N ILE A 404 17.32 -3.59 18.66
CA ILE A 404 16.60 -3.11 19.84
C ILE A 404 16.89 -3.96 21.07
N THR A 405 16.93 -3.32 22.23
CA THR A 405 17.01 -3.96 23.54
C THR A 405 15.95 -3.36 24.45
N VAL A 406 15.18 -4.22 25.11
CA VAL A 406 14.19 -3.84 26.11
C VAL A 406 14.73 -4.27 27.46
N SER A 407 14.77 -3.36 28.42
CA SER A 407 15.22 -3.65 29.79
C SER A 407 14.27 -4.67 30.42
N GLU A 408 14.83 -5.69 31.08
CA GLU A 408 14.01 -6.62 31.87
C GLU A 408 13.57 -5.93 33.16
N ASP A 409 12.26 -5.82 33.38
CA ASP A 409 11.69 -5.45 34.67
C ASP A 409 11.18 -6.72 35.36
N THR A 410 11.76 -7.05 36.51
CA THR A 410 11.48 -8.30 37.23
C THR A 410 10.44 -8.16 38.33
N ALA A 411 9.97 -6.95 38.63
CA ALA A 411 9.05 -6.70 39.73
C ALA A 411 8.12 -5.51 39.46
N ALA A 412 7.15 -5.68 38.57
CA ALA A 412 6.08 -4.70 38.42
C ALA A 412 4.98 -4.95 39.46
N GLU A 413 4.57 -3.88 40.16
CA GLU A 413 3.25 -3.84 40.78
C GLU A 413 2.18 -4.02 39.68
N THR A 414 0.99 -4.48 40.05
CA THR A 414 -0.11 -4.61 39.08
C THR A 414 -0.40 -3.25 38.48
N VAL A 415 -0.20 -3.11 37.16
CA VAL A 415 -0.46 -1.87 36.43
C VAL A 415 -1.92 -1.87 35.98
N THR A 416 -2.61 -0.76 36.21
CA THR A 416 -3.97 -0.51 35.73
C THR A 416 -3.98 0.12 34.33
N VAL A 417 -5.11 0.06 33.64
CA VAL A 417 -5.27 0.71 32.32
C VAL A 417 -5.05 2.23 32.40
N GLY A 418 -5.52 2.88 33.47
CA GLY A 418 -5.36 4.31 33.70
C GLY A 418 -3.90 4.71 33.90
N GLU A 419 -3.14 3.98 34.72
CA GLU A 419 -1.70 4.20 34.91
C GLU A 419 -0.92 3.99 33.61
N ALA A 420 -1.18 2.87 32.92
CA ALA A 420 -0.58 2.56 31.63
C ALA A 420 -0.84 3.67 30.59
N MET A 421 -2.05 4.24 30.60
CA MET A 421 -2.40 5.32 29.70
C MET A 421 -1.73 6.64 30.07
N ALA A 422 -1.68 7.00 31.34
CA ALA A 422 -1.00 8.20 31.82
C ALA A 422 0.49 8.18 31.47
N ASP A 423 1.15 7.03 31.65
CA ASP A 423 2.55 6.84 31.29
C ASP A 423 2.75 7.11 29.80
N ILE A 424 1.95 6.47 28.93
CA ILE A 424 2.02 6.64 27.48
C ILE A 424 1.72 8.09 27.05
N GLU A 425 0.68 8.71 27.60
CA GLU A 425 0.28 10.08 27.25
C GLU A 425 1.38 11.10 27.54
N SER A 426 2.21 10.85 28.57
CA SER A 426 3.37 11.69 28.87
C SER A 426 4.37 11.77 27.71
N PHE A 427 4.65 10.65 27.04
CA PHE A 427 5.52 10.61 25.85
C PHE A 427 4.85 11.31 24.67
N VAL A 428 3.58 11.00 24.46
CA VAL A 428 2.80 11.48 23.31
C VAL A 428 2.69 13.01 23.33
N SER A 429 2.57 13.63 24.51
CA SER A 429 2.49 15.10 24.70
C SER A 429 3.64 15.92 24.09
N ARG A 430 4.79 15.30 23.82
CA ARG A 430 5.97 15.97 23.24
C ARG A 430 5.90 16.11 21.71
N GLY A 431 4.92 15.49 21.05
CA GLY A 431 4.82 15.43 19.59
C GLY A 431 5.57 14.24 18.99
N TRP A 432 5.51 14.07 17.66
CA TRP A 432 6.19 12.96 16.99
C TRP A 432 7.69 13.22 16.91
N GLU A 433 8.10 14.41 16.49
CA GLU A 433 9.50 14.81 16.27
C GLU A 433 10.40 14.70 17.52
N ALA A 434 9.81 14.59 18.72
CA ALA A 434 10.56 14.53 19.96
C ALA A 434 11.22 13.17 20.25
N ASP A 435 10.72 12.07 19.68
CA ASP A 435 11.19 10.70 19.98
C ASP A 435 11.38 9.85 18.71
N PRO A 436 12.28 10.26 17.78
CA PRO A 436 12.54 9.51 16.56
C PRO A 436 13.24 8.17 16.85
N PRO A 437 13.03 7.13 16.02
CA PRO A 437 13.78 5.88 16.12
C PRO A 437 15.20 6.07 15.55
N VAL A 438 16.12 6.57 16.37
CA VAL A 438 17.55 6.75 16.04
C VAL A 438 18.42 5.83 16.87
N ALA A 439 19.68 5.59 16.45
CA ALA A 439 20.61 4.74 17.17
C ALA A 439 21.12 5.35 18.49
N ASP A 440 21.57 4.49 19.40
CA ASP A 440 22.25 4.83 20.67
C ASP A 440 21.43 5.69 21.64
N GLU A 441 20.11 5.65 21.51
CA GLU A 441 19.16 6.38 22.36
C GLU A 441 18.05 5.43 22.87
N THR A 442 17.31 5.88 23.88
CA THR A 442 16.17 5.15 24.45
C THR A 442 14.90 5.94 24.18
N HIS A 443 14.01 5.36 23.37
CA HIS A 443 12.78 6.02 22.91
C HIS A 443 11.56 5.13 23.04
N LEU A 444 10.39 5.76 23.13
CA LEU A 444 9.10 5.08 23.05
C LEU A 444 8.31 5.62 21.87
N ASN A 445 8.22 4.84 20.80
CA ASN A 445 7.43 5.18 19.62
C ASN A 445 6.87 3.92 18.93
N GLU A 446 6.00 4.12 17.94
CA GLU A 446 5.27 3.06 17.26
C GLU A 446 6.20 2.11 16.48
N VAL A 447 7.30 2.64 15.95
CA VAL A 447 8.31 1.86 15.22
C VAL A 447 9.01 0.89 16.15
N LEU A 448 9.55 1.38 17.27
CA LEU A 448 10.30 0.56 18.22
C LEU A 448 9.40 -0.44 18.95
N LEU A 449 8.17 -0.05 19.30
CA LEU A 449 7.19 -1.00 19.84
C LEU A 449 6.79 -2.07 18.82
N GLY A 450 6.63 -1.68 17.54
CA GLY A 450 6.37 -2.63 16.45
C GLY A 450 7.51 -3.64 16.25
N GLN A 451 8.77 -3.18 16.32
CA GLN A 451 9.95 -4.06 16.29
C GLN A 451 10.02 -4.95 17.52
N SER A 452 9.73 -4.41 18.71
CA SER A 452 9.70 -5.15 19.98
C SER A 452 8.65 -6.26 19.96
N LEU A 453 7.44 -5.96 19.47
CA LEU A 453 6.39 -6.95 19.24
C LEU A 453 6.84 -8.04 18.26
N ARG A 454 7.50 -7.66 17.16
CA ARG A 454 8.03 -8.63 16.19
C ARG A 454 9.08 -9.55 16.81
N SER A 455 9.95 -9.01 17.67
CA SER A 455 10.96 -9.79 18.39
C SER A 455 10.34 -10.84 19.31
N SER A 456 9.28 -10.52 20.06
CA SER A 456 8.63 -11.52 20.93
C SER A 456 7.83 -12.55 20.14
N LEU A 457 7.21 -12.17 19.02
CA LEU A 457 6.58 -13.13 18.10
C LEU A 457 7.61 -14.09 17.48
N ASN A 458 8.82 -13.62 17.19
CA ASN A 458 9.91 -14.49 16.74
C ASN A 458 10.32 -15.47 17.84
N GLN A 459 10.50 -15.01 19.08
CA GLN A 459 10.82 -15.88 20.23
C GLN A 459 9.76 -16.98 20.46
N LEU A 460 8.48 -16.64 20.33
CA LEU A 460 7.38 -17.61 20.44
C LEU A 460 7.50 -18.72 19.37
N HIS A 461 7.87 -18.35 18.15
CA HIS A 461 8.09 -19.30 17.07
C HIS A 461 9.33 -20.17 17.30
N ASP A 462 10.44 -19.56 17.71
CA ASP A 462 11.71 -20.24 17.95
C ASP A 462 11.62 -21.24 19.13
N GLY A 463 10.74 -20.96 20.10
CA GLY A 463 10.46 -21.81 21.26
C GLY A 463 9.54 -23.01 21.01
N ILE A 464 9.36 -23.47 19.77
CA ILE A 464 8.36 -24.49 19.37
C ILE A 464 8.25 -25.72 20.28
N ASP A 465 9.36 -26.21 20.83
CA ASP A 465 9.40 -27.43 21.66
C ASP A 465 9.31 -27.15 23.17
N ASN A 466 9.20 -25.89 23.60
CA ASN A 466 9.07 -25.49 24.99
C ASN A 466 7.80 -24.66 25.22
N GLU A 467 6.75 -25.33 25.70
CA GLU A 467 5.46 -24.69 25.95
C GLU A 467 5.52 -23.50 26.90
N GLN A 468 6.28 -23.61 27.99
CA GLN A 468 6.40 -22.54 28.97
C GLN A 468 7.06 -21.30 28.37
N ALA A 469 8.15 -21.49 27.61
CA ALA A 469 8.82 -20.39 26.92
C ALA A 469 7.91 -19.74 25.86
N GLN A 470 7.05 -20.51 25.19
CA GLN A 470 6.07 -19.95 24.25
C GLN A 470 4.98 -19.14 24.94
N LEU A 471 4.50 -19.58 26.11
CA LEU A 471 3.53 -18.83 26.91
C LEU A 471 4.15 -17.51 27.40
N GLU A 472 5.38 -17.53 27.91
CA GLU A 472 6.11 -16.32 28.32
C GLU A 472 6.34 -15.34 27.16
N ALA A 473 6.75 -15.85 25.99
CA ALA A 473 6.90 -15.06 24.79
C ALA A 473 5.55 -14.51 24.29
N TRP A 474 4.46 -15.27 24.43
CA TRP A 474 3.11 -14.81 24.12
C TRP A 474 2.70 -13.69 25.08
N THR A 475 2.79 -13.86 26.40
CA THR A 475 2.52 -12.80 27.39
C THR A 475 3.31 -11.54 27.08
N THR A 476 4.59 -11.69 26.76
CA THR A 476 5.45 -10.57 26.35
C THR A 476 4.94 -9.89 25.07
N SER A 477 4.56 -10.66 24.05
CA SER A 477 3.96 -10.12 22.82
C SER A 477 2.62 -9.42 23.09
N LEU A 478 1.81 -9.95 24.01
CA LEU A 478 0.51 -9.40 24.37
C LEU A 478 0.68 -8.05 25.05
N ALA A 479 1.55 -7.96 26.05
CA ALA A 479 1.90 -6.70 26.70
C ALA A 479 2.43 -5.64 25.71
N ARG A 480 3.34 -6.03 24.81
CA ARG A 480 3.87 -5.13 23.76
C ARG A 480 2.82 -4.68 22.76
N SER A 481 1.88 -5.56 22.41
CA SER A 481 0.76 -5.20 21.53
C SER A 481 -0.24 -4.26 22.21
N VAL A 482 -0.46 -4.43 23.52
CA VAL A 482 -1.27 -3.51 24.33
C VAL A 482 -0.59 -2.15 24.44
N ALA A 483 0.71 -2.10 24.71
CA ALA A 483 1.48 -0.86 24.71
C ALA A 483 1.41 -0.13 23.37
N LEU A 484 1.54 -0.86 22.25
CA LEU A 484 1.41 -0.28 20.90
C LEU A 484 -0.01 0.24 20.64
N LEU A 485 -1.04 -0.52 21.03
CA LEU A 485 -2.44 -0.11 20.90
C LEU A 485 -2.72 1.18 21.67
N LEU A 486 -2.31 1.21 22.95
CA LEU A 486 -2.46 2.36 23.83
C LEU A 486 -1.71 3.59 23.27
N LEU A 487 -0.46 3.42 22.82
CA LEU A 487 0.30 4.49 22.18
C LEU A 487 -0.42 5.08 20.96
N VAL A 488 -0.92 4.21 20.08
CA VAL A 488 -1.65 4.62 18.88
C VAL A 488 -2.96 5.35 19.22
N VAL A 489 -3.68 4.89 20.23
CA VAL A 489 -4.91 5.54 20.71
C VAL A 489 -4.61 6.91 21.31
N ALA A 490 -3.60 7.03 22.16
CA ALA A 490 -3.17 8.30 22.73
C ALA A 490 -2.77 9.31 21.64
N ARG A 491 -1.99 8.88 20.65
CA ARG A 491 -1.61 9.69 19.48
C ARG A 491 -2.82 10.13 18.65
N PHE A 492 -3.79 9.24 18.45
CA PHE A 492 -5.00 9.60 17.71
C PHE A 492 -5.89 10.59 18.47
N LYS A 493 -6.00 10.45 19.80
CA LYS A 493 -6.71 11.41 20.65
C LYS A 493 -6.11 12.82 20.58
N GLN A 494 -4.80 12.95 20.45
CA GLN A 494 -4.13 14.25 20.29
C GLN A 494 -4.45 14.95 18.96
N VAL A 495 -4.86 14.20 17.93
CA VAL A 495 -5.31 14.83 16.67
C VAL A 495 -6.56 15.68 16.90
N LYS A 496 -7.40 15.34 17.90
CA LYS A 496 -8.64 16.08 18.17
C LYS A 496 -8.42 17.55 18.61
N PRO A 497 -7.62 17.84 19.66
CA PRO A 497 -7.34 19.23 20.05
C PRO A 497 -6.58 20.00 18.97
N ASP A 498 -5.72 19.32 18.20
CA ASP A 498 -4.93 19.96 17.15
C ASP A 498 -5.78 20.30 15.91
N ARG A 499 -6.60 19.33 15.45
CA ARG A 499 -7.38 19.39 14.20
C ARG A 499 -8.68 18.57 14.31
N GLU A 500 -9.68 19.12 14.98
CA GLU A 500 -10.97 18.45 15.24
C GLU A 500 -11.64 17.91 13.97
N TRP A 501 -11.63 18.67 12.88
CA TRP A 501 -12.25 18.24 11.62
C TRP A 501 -11.58 16.99 11.05
N LEU A 502 -10.26 16.86 11.19
CA LEU A 502 -9.48 15.74 10.67
C LEU A 502 -9.70 14.49 11.52
N TYR A 503 -9.77 14.66 12.84
CA TYR A 503 -10.21 13.61 13.76
C TYR A 503 -11.60 13.10 13.39
N ASN A 504 -12.57 13.99 13.19
CA ASN A 504 -13.93 13.64 12.78
C ASN A 504 -13.98 12.98 11.40
N TYR A 505 -13.17 13.45 10.45
CA TYR A 505 -13.03 12.81 9.15
C TYR A 505 -12.54 11.37 9.29
N ALA A 506 -11.50 11.13 10.09
CA ALA A 506 -10.99 9.80 10.32
C ALA A 506 -12.03 8.88 10.98
N TYR A 507 -12.76 9.40 11.98
CA TYR A 507 -13.89 8.72 12.62
C TYR A 507 -14.99 8.35 11.65
N ASN A 508 -15.35 9.22 10.71
CA ASN A 508 -16.47 8.93 9.80
C ASN A 508 -16.04 8.07 8.60
N ARG A 509 -14.85 8.33 8.06
CA ARG A 509 -14.41 7.74 6.80
C ARG A 509 -13.76 6.38 6.96
N PHE A 510 -13.01 6.17 8.04
CA PHE A 510 -12.20 4.96 8.22
C PHE A 510 -12.77 3.99 9.25
N ASP A 511 -13.87 4.35 9.90
CA ASP A 511 -14.52 3.49 10.87
C ASP A 511 -15.10 2.22 10.21
N SER A 512 -14.97 1.14 10.97
CA SER A 512 -15.43 -0.18 10.61
C SER A 512 -15.81 -0.90 11.91
N PRO A 513 -16.87 -1.73 11.91
CA PRO A 513 -17.28 -2.50 13.09
C PRO A 513 -16.30 -3.62 13.51
N TYR A 514 -15.12 -3.67 12.89
CA TYR A 514 -14.05 -4.63 13.17
C TYR A 514 -12.80 -3.85 13.63
N THR A 515 -11.59 -4.29 13.28
CA THR A 515 -10.34 -3.64 13.68
C THR A 515 -10.08 -2.33 12.90
N SER A 516 -10.66 -1.21 13.36
CA SER A 516 -10.36 0.15 12.87
C SER A 516 -9.83 1.04 14.00
N LEU A 517 -9.09 2.09 13.66
CA LEU A 517 -8.53 3.04 14.63
C LEU A 517 -9.62 3.65 15.53
N SER A 518 -10.74 4.08 14.94
CA SER A 518 -11.89 4.64 15.64
C SER A 518 -12.55 3.64 16.58
N GLU A 519 -12.75 2.40 16.12
CA GLU A 519 -13.36 1.33 16.92
C GLU A 519 -12.48 0.91 18.10
N LEU A 520 -11.16 0.83 17.88
CA LEU A 520 -10.20 0.51 18.93
C LEU A 520 -10.06 1.65 19.95
N THR A 521 -10.17 2.90 19.50
CA THR A 521 -10.20 4.06 20.40
C THR A 521 -11.42 4.03 21.30
N ARG A 522 -12.62 3.81 20.73
CA ARG A 522 -13.86 3.65 21.52
C ARG A 522 -13.77 2.49 22.52
N PHE A 523 -13.12 1.40 22.12
CA PHE A 523 -12.93 0.25 22.99
C PHE A 523 -12.04 0.59 24.21
N VAL A 524 -10.90 1.26 23.99
CA VAL A 524 -10.04 1.71 25.10
C VAL A 524 -10.76 2.73 25.98
N GLU A 525 -11.47 3.70 25.39
CA GLU A 525 -12.23 4.72 26.15
C GLU A 525 -13.38 4.16 26.98
N ALA A 526 -13.97 3.04 26.57
CA ALA A 526 -15.03 2.38 27.32
C ALA A 526 -14.52 1.46 28.45
N THR A 527 -13.20 1.29 28.55
CA THR A 527 -12.57 0.44 29.57
C THR A 527 -12.43 1.22 30.89
N ASP A 528 -12.68 0.55 32.01
CA ASP A 528 -12.46 1.12 33.35
C ASP A 528 -10.97 1.40 33.57
N GLU A 529 -10.62 2.60 34.04
CA GLU A 529 -9.25 3.01 34.29
C GLU A 529 -8.59 2.16 35.39
N GLU A 530 -9.37 1.66 36.35
CA GLU A 530 -8.89 0.82 37.46
C GLU A 530 -8.75 -0.66 37.07
N LEU A 531 -9.10 -1.04 35.83
CA LEU A 531 -9.00 -2.41 35.37
C LEU A 531 -7.52 -2.84 35.30
N PRO A 532 -7.14 -4.00 35.86
CA PRO A 532 -5.79 -4.53 35.69
C PRO A 532 -5.44 -4.80 34.23
N LEU A 533 -4.19 -4.54 33.85
CA LEU A 533 -3.74 -4.73 32.46
C LEU A 533 -3.92 -6.15 31.93
N GLY A 534 -3.75 -7.18 32.76
CA GLY A 534 -3.99 -8.57 32.36
C GLY A 534 -5.45 -8.83 32.01
N GLU A 535 -6.39 -8.28 32.79
CA GLU A 535 -7.83 -8.38 32.50
C GLU A 535 -8.23 -7.59 31.24
N PHE A 536 -7.65 -6.40 31.06
CA PHE A 536 -7.80 -5.64 29.81
C PHE A 536 -7.27 -6.42 28.60
N ALA A 537 -6.05 -6.95 28.69
CA ALA A 537 -5.41 -7.72 27.63
C ALA A 537 -6.19 -8.99 27.28
N ARG A 538 -6.75 -9.65 28.29
CA ARG A 538 -7.69 -10.77 28.11
C ARG A 538 -8.90 -10.36 27.28
N THR A 539 -9.47 -9.20 27.55
CA THR A 539 -10.62 -8.65 26.82
C THR A 539 -10.25 -8.30 25.38
N VAL A 540 -9.08 -7.68 25.15
CA VAL A 540 -8.53 -7.42 23.81
C VAL A 540 -8.40 -8.72 23.01
N LEU A 541 -7.73 -9.73 23.58
CA LEU A 541 -7.50 -11.01 22.92
C LEU A 541 -8.82 -11.74 22.63
N HIS A 542 -9.78 -11.70 23.56
CA HIS A 542 -11.08 -12.33 23.37
C HIS A 542 -11.92 -11.62 22.31
N GLU A 543 -12.20 -10.33 22.50
CA GLU A 543 -13.20 -9.60 21.70
C GLU A 543 -12.63 -9.09 20.38
N LYS A 544 -11.44 -8.48 20.40
CA LYS A 544 -10.86 -7.79 19.24
C LYS A 544 -10.01 -8.71 18.36
N VAL A 545 -9.52 -9.83 18.90
CA VAL A 545 -8.79 -10.83 18.10
C VAL A 545 -9.68 -12.03 17.77
N VAL A 546 -10.04 -12.87 18.75
CA VAL A 546 -10.72 -14.15 18.48
C VAL A 546 -12.15 -13.95 17.97
N GLN A 547 -13.00 -13.23 18.71
CA GLN A 547 -14.40 -13.03 18.29
C GLN A 547 -14.49 -12.24 16.98
N THR A 548 -13.65 -11.22 16.80
CA THR A 548 -13.61 -10.43 15.56
C THR A 548 -13.21 -11.30 14.37
N HIS A 549 -12.19 -12.14 14.51
CA HIS A 549 -11.82 -13.12 13.49
C HIS A 549 -12.99 -14.02 13.11
N LEU A 550 -13.67 -14.61 14.10
CA LEU A 550 -14.82 -15.48 13.88
C LEU A 550 -15.98 -14.74 13.20
N LYS A 551 -16.29 -13.49 13.61
CA LYS A 551 -17.33 -12.66 12.97
C LYS A 551 -17.01 -12.36 11.51
N VAL A 552 -15.76 -11.97 11.20
CA VAL A 552 -15.30 -11.70 9.82
C VAL A 552 -15.34 -12.98 8.98
N PHE A 553 -14.95 -14.10 9.57
CA PHE A 553 -15.03 -15.41 8.94
C PHE A 553 -16.48 -15.77 8.60
N TYR A 554 -17.40 -15.75 9.56
CA TYR A 554 -18.80 -16.11 9.31
C TYR A 554 -19.51 -15.14 8.34
N SER A 555 -19.17 -13.85 8.35
CA SER A 555 -19.80 -12.88 7.44
C SER A 555 -19.38 -13.04 5.98
N ARG A 556 -18.26 -13.71 5.71
CA ARG A 556 -17.71 -13.90 4.36
C ARG A 556 -18.04 -15.27 3.74
N LEU A 557 -18.91 -16.09 4.35
CA LEU A 557 -19.35 -17.42 3.84
C LEU A 557 -20.17 -17.39 2.53
N SER A 558 -20.07 -16.33 1.73
CA SER A 558 -20.51 -16.33 0.33
C SER A 558 -19.61 -17.26 -0.51
N PRO A 559 -20.08 -17.80 -1.65
CA PRO A 559 -19.36 -18.82 -2.41
C PRO A 559 -18.13 -18.20 -3.10
N GLY A 560 -17.00 -18.19 -2.40
CA GLY A 560 -15.75 -17.64 -2.87
C GLY A 560 -14.78 -17.32 -1.74
N ASN A 561 -14.07 -18.35 -1.27
CA ASN A 561 -12.79 -18.27 -0.53
C ASN A 561 -12.81 -17.73 0.89
N LEU A 562 -12.71 -18.66 1.85
CA LEU A 562 -12.26 -18.35 3.19
C LEU A 562 -11.33 -19.43 3.71
N LYS A 563 -10.20 -19.02 4.27
CA LYS A 563 -9.36 -19.88 5.10
C LYS A 563 -9.79 -19.68 6.55
N ARG A 564 -10.06 -20.78 7.24
CA ARG A 564 -10.26 -20.78 8.69
C ARG A 564 -8.89 -20.77 9.34
N ALA A 565 -8.58 -19.76 10.14
CA ALA A 565 -7.40 -19.81 10.99
C ALA A 565 -7.80 -20.37 12.35
N LEU A 566 -8.73 -19.71 13.05
CA LEU A 566 -9.22 -20.16 14.35
C LEU A 566 -10.67 -20.65 14.29
N SER A 567 -10.99 -21.67 15.07
CA SER A 567 -12.36 -22.14 15.32
C SER A 567 -12.51 -22.70 16.74
N PHE A 568 -13.75 -22.95 17.16
CA PHE A 568 -14.06 -23.72 18.36
C PHE A 568 -14.56 -25.11 17.96
N ASP A 569 -14.03 -26.16 18.60
CA ASP A 569 -14.55 -27.51 18.43
C ASP A 569 -15.80 -27.77 19.31
N GLN A 570 -16.31 -29.01 19.28
CA GLN A 570 -17.50 -29.40 20.05
C GLN A 570 -17.30 -29.33 21.57
N ASP A 571 -16.05 -29.35 22.03
CA ASP A 571 -15.67 -29.26 23.44
C ASP A 571 -15.30 -27.81 23.83
N GLU A 572 -15.66 -26.82 23.01
CA GLU A 572 -15.33 -25.40 23.16
C GLU A 572 -13.82 -25.11 23.23
N ARG A 573 -12.99 -26.00 22.66
CA ARG A 573 -11.54 -25.79 22.57
C ARG A 573 -11.21 -24.93 21.36
N LEU A 574 -10.25 -24.03 21.55
CA LEU A 574 -9.73 -23.23 20.44
C LEU A 574 -8.83 -24.11 19.58
N CYS A 575 -9.13 -24.16 18.28
CA CYS A 575 -8.47 -25.01 17.30
C CYS A 575 -7.90 -24.18 16.15
N LEU A 576 -6.79 -24.65 15.57
CA LEU A 576 -6.24 -24.13 14.32
C LEU A 576 -6.72 -25.01 13.15
N GLU A 577 -7.43 -24.43 12.19
CA GLU A 577 -7.96 -25.11 10.99
C GLU A 577 -7.15 -24.76 9.72
N ALA A 578 -5.82 -24.73 9.81
CA ALA A 578 -4.93 -24.42 8.69
C ALA A 578 -4.09 -25.64 8.29
N ASP A 579 -3.99 -25.92 6.98
CA ASP A 579 -3.13 -26.98 6.42
C ASP A 579 -1.70 -26.45 6.28
N VAL A 580 -1.00 -26.34 7.41
CA VAL A 580 0.39 -25.85 7.47
C VAL A 580 1.25 -26.82 8.28
N GLU A 581 2.51 -26.97 7.90
CA GLU A 581 3.44 -27.87 8.61
C GLU A 581 3.60 -27.45 10.08
N ARG A 582 3.67 -28.42 11.00
CA ARG A 582 3.89 -28.15 12.43
C ARG A 582 5.12 -27.26 12.58
N GLY A 583 4.96 -26.18 13.34
CA GLY A 583 6.04 -25.25 13.61
C GLY A 583 6.25 -24.15 12.59
N SER A 584 5.64 -24.24 11.41
CA SER A 584 5.59 -23.09 10.49
C SER A 584 4.72 -21.97 11.07
N ARG A 585 4.88 -20.75 10.54
CA ARG A 585 4.02 -19.60 10.88
C ARG A 585 2.81 -19.58 9.95
N PRO A 586 1.57 -19.78 10.45
CA PRO A 586 0.37 -19.80 9.58
C PRO A 586 0.03 -18.45 8.96
N PHE A 587 0.51 -17.35 9.56
CA PHE A 587 0.32 -15.98 9.13
C PHE A 587 1.43 -15.10 9.75
N THR A 588 1.74 -13.96 9.14
CA THR A 588 2.69 -12.96 9.68
C THR A 588 2.06 -11.58 9.60
N ALA A 589 1.84 -10.95 10.76
CA ALA A 589 1.34 -9.59 10.84
C ALA A 589 2.39 -8.60 10.32
N ARG A 590 1.99 -7.65 9.48
CA ARG A 590 2.92 -6.69 8.84
C ARG A 590 2.28 -5.34 8.64
N SER A 591 2.98 -4.29 9.06
CA SER A 591 2.78 -2.95 8.55
C SER A 591 3.53 -2.79 7.23
N SER A 592 2.97 -2.05 6.27
CA SER A 592 3.63 -1.79 5.00
C SER A 592 3.33 -0.38 4.51
N LEU A 593 4.34 0.27 3.95
CA LEU A 593 4.17 1.58 3.31
C LEU A 593 3.23 1.47 2.11
N ILE A 594 2.44 2.51 1.88
CA ILE A 594 1.45 2.54 0.79
C ILE A 594 2.17 2.36 -0.54
N ARG A 595 2.00 1.19 -1.16
CA ARG A 595 2.39 0.90 -2.56
C ARG A 595 3.79 1.41 -2.93
N PHE A 596 4.76 1.31 -2.01
CA PHE A 596 6.08 1.92 -2.17
C PHE A 596 6.78 1.50 -3.47
N SER A 597 6.84 0.19 -3.72
CA SER A 597 7.47 -0.35 -4.93
C SER A 597 6.73 0.08 -6.19
N GLU A 598 5.39 -0.01 -6.19
CA GLU A 598 4.58 0.38 -7.34
C GLU A 598 4.69 1.87 -7.64
N MET A 599 4.70 2.73 -6.62
CA MET A 599 4.89 4.17 -6.80
C MET A 599 6.28 4.50 -7.34
N ASN A 600 7.35 3.85 -6.88
CA ASN A 600 8.69 4.04 -7.46
C ASN A 600 8.76 3.61 -8.93
N THR A 601 8.09 2.51 -9.30
CA THR A 601 7.95 2.10 -10.70
C THR A 601 7.22 3.16 -11.52
N LEU A 602 6.12 3.74 -11.02
CA LEU A 602 5.42 4.81 -11.73
C LEU A 602 6.27 6.09 -11.85
N LEU A 603 6.98 6.48 -10.78
CA LEU A 603 7.89 7.62 -10.81
C LEU A 603 9.02 7.41 -11.83
N ARG A 604 9.54 6.19 -11.96
CA ARG A 604 10.53 5.84 -12.98
C ARG A 604 9.94 5.86 -14.39
N ASP A 605 8.78 5.24 -14.60
CA ASP A 605 8.12 5.25 -15.91
C ASP A 605 7.76 6.68 -16.36
N ALA A 606 7.51 7.59 -15.41
CA ALA A 606 7.35 9.02 -15.66
C ALA A 606 8.69 9.75 -15.88
N GLY A 607 9.84 9.11 -15.70
CA GLY A 607 11.16 9.72 -15.82
C GLY A 607 11.54 10.66 -14.68
N LEU A 608 10.89 10.56 -13.52
CA LEU A 608 11.27 11.27 -12.29
C LEU A 608 12.31 10.50 -11.48
N LEU A 609 12.31 9.18 -11.59
CA LEU A 609 13.37 8.32 -11.04
C LEU A 609 14.09 7.54 -12.14
N THR A 610 15.29 7.09 -11.84
CA THR A 610 16.03 6.08 -12.61
C THR A 610 16.43 4.93 -11.71
N THR A 611 16.64 3.74 -12.27
CA THR A 611 17.10 2.56 -11.54
C THR A 611 18.63 2.62 -11.34
N THR A 612 19.09 2.18 -10.19
CA THR A 612 20.52 2.05 -9.82
C THR A 612 20.76 0.70 -9.13
N GLU A 613 22.01 0.33 -8.90
CA GLU A 613 22.35 -0.91 -8.17
C GLU A 613 21.77 -0.93 -6.75
N GLU A 614 21.65 0.24 -6.10
CA GLU A 614 21.17 0.40 -4.72
C GLU A 614 19.65 0.68 -4.62
N GLY A 615 18.94 0.72 -5.76
CA GLY A 615 17.51 1.04 -5.80
C GLY A 615 17.20 2.11 -6.84
N TYR A 616 16.81 3.30 -6.40
CA TYR A 616 16.41 4.40 -7.30
C TYR A 616 17.19 5.68 -7.01
N ALA A 617 17.33 6.52 -8.03
CA ALA A 617 17.88 7.87 -7.92
C ALA A 617 16.98 8.90 -8.61
N PRO A 618 16.89 10.14 -8.10
CA PRO A 618 16.12 11.20 -8.75
C PRO A 618 16.78 11.65 -10.06
N THR A 619 15.96 11.95 -11.07
CA THR A 619 16.42 12.57 -12.32
C THR A 619 16.45 14.10 -12.20
N PRO A 620 17.03 14.82 -13.19
CA PRO A 620 16.91 16.28 -13.25
C PRO A 620 15.44 16.77 -13.28
N ALA A 621 14.53 16.00 -13.87
CA ALA A 621 13.11 16.33 -13.90
C ALA A 621 12.47 16.27 -12.50
N ALA A 622 12.83 15.28 -11.67
CA ALA A 622 12.41 15.27 -10.27
C ALA A 622 12.95 16.47 -9.50
N SER A 623 14.20 16.86 -9.75
CA SER A 623 14.79 18.04 -9.12
C SER A 623 14.07 19.34 -9.52
N ASP A 624 13.67 19.47 -10.80
CA ASP A 624 12.87 20.60 -11.28
C ASP A 624 11.50 20.66 -10.57
N VAL A 625 10.78 19.54 -10.49
CA VAL A 625 9.49 19.46 -9.78
C VAL A 625 9.65 19.83 -8.30
N LEU A 626 10.65 19.28 -7.61
CA LEU A 626 10.90 19.58 -6.20
C LEU A 626 11.29 21.05 -5.97
N SER A 627 12.00 21.68 -6.91
CA SER A 627 12.41 23.09 -6.79
C SER A 627 11.25 24.08 -6.88
N ARG A 628 10.10 23.63 -7.41
CA ARG A 628 8.86 24.41 -7.50
C ARG A 628 8.02 24.34 -6.23
N LEU A 629 8.35 23.44 -5.30
CA LEU A 629 7.62 23.33 -4.04
C LEU A 629 7.74 24.63 -3.25
N VAL A 630 6.61 25.19 -2.84
CA VAL A 630 6.57 26.38 -2.01
C VAL A 630 6.12 26.03 -0.59
N GLU A 631 6.57 26.82 0.38
CA GLU A 631 6.04 26.72 1.74
C GLU A 631 4.56 27.13 1.73
N VAL A 632 3.73 26.34 2.38
CA VAL A 632 2.31 26.63 2.56
C VAL A 632 2.16 27.38 3.89
N ASP A 633 1.68 28.62 3.84
CA ASP A 633 1.48 29.46 5.02
C ASP A 633 0.27 28.97 5.85
N GLY A 634 0.54 28.08 6.80
CA GLY A 634 -0.27 27.84 8.00
C GLY A 634 -1.52 26.97 7.87
N VAL A 635 -1.63 26.01 8.80
CA VAL A 635 -2.84 25.81 9.65
C VAL A 635 -2.37 25.57 11.07
#